data_AF-A0A9X2Z091-F1
#
_entry.id   AF-A0A9X2Z091-F1
#
_cell.length_a   1.000
_cell.length_b   1.000
_cell.length_c   1.000
_cell.angle_alpha   90.00
_cell.angle_beta   90.00
_cell.angle_gamma   90.00
#
_symmetry.space_group_name_H-M   'P 1'
#
loop_
_entity.id
_entity.type
_entity.pdbx_description
1 polymer ?
#
loop_
_entity_poly.entity_id
_entity_poly.type
_entity_poly.pdbx_seq_one_letter_code
_entity_poly.pdbx_strand_id
1 'polypeptide(L)'
;MEFNFNKLFGYETEINKATDLVLIYGFAIIIFGILGFTIIAAILRKMGFTAIISYFISPLLLCLGLTLLLSVLPTILFYVVASDVSGVQLIYSWITIFLGMLFFVVFNLSTIKKFVKEFGKMSEQQEFRNRNR
;
A
#
# COMPACT_ATOMS: atom_id res chain seq x y z
N MET A 1 0.51 -1.76 -32.49
CA MET A 1 -0.51 -1.10 -31.66
C MET A 1 0.24 -0.14 -30.75
N GLU A 2 0.13 1.17 -30.99
CA GLU A 2 0.67 2.17 -30.08
C GLU A 2 -0.09 2.08 -28.75
N PHE A 3 0.65 1.84 -27.66
CA PHE A 3 0.09 1.86 -26.32
C PHE A 3 -0.19 3.33 -25.96
N ASN A 4 -1.45 3.74 -26.03
CA ASN A 4 -1.86 5.08 -25.64
C ASN A 4 -2.09 5.11 -24.13
N PHE A 5 -1.14 5.71 -23.39
CA PHE A 5 -1.21 5.87 -21.93
C PHE A 5 -2.40 6.71 -21.44
N ASN A 6 -3.13 7.36 -22.35
CA ASN A 6 -4.36 8.10 -22.07
C ASN A 6 -5.62 7.26 -22.37
N LYS A 7 -5.54 5.92 -22.38
CA LYS A 7 -6.70 5.04 -22.60
C LYS A 7 -6.98 4.06 -21.44
N LEU A 8 -7.83 4.46 -20.50
CA LEU A 8 -8.37 3.63 -19.42
C LEU A 8 -9.80 3.21 -19.76
N PHE A 9 -9.93 2.10 -20.51
CA PHE A 9 -11.20 1.44 -20.85
C PHE A 9 -12.30 2.34 -21.46
N GLY A 10 -11.95 3.47 -22.07
CA GLY A 10 -12.91 4.41 -22.69
C GLY A 10 -13.50 5.47 -21.75
N TYR A 11 -13.02 5.58 -20.51
CA TYR A 11 -13.52 6.54 -19.50
C TYR A 11 -12.61 7.77 -19.31
N GLU A 12 -11.68 8.01 -20.23
CA GLU A 12 -10.52 8.85 -19.97
C GLU A 12 -10.87 10.32 -19.89
N THR A 13 -11.82 10.73 -20.72
CA THR A 13 -12.38 12.08 -20.70
C THR A 13 -13.06 12.39 -19.37
N GLU A 14 -13.80 11.43 -18.80
CA GLU A 14 -14.51 11.63 -17.52
C GLU A 14 -13.55 11.57 -16.34
N ILE A 15 -12.57 10.66 -16.37
CA ILE A 15 -11.52 10.55 -15.34
C ILE A 15 -10.66 11.81 -15.30
N ASN A 16 -10.24 12.33 -16.45
CA ASN A 16 -9.41 13.54 -16.52
C ASN A 16 -10.20 14.82 -16.17
N LYS A 17 -11.53 14.84 -16.35
CA LYS A 17 -12.38 15.95 -15.85
C LYS A 17 -12.52 15.94 -14.32
N ALA A 18 -12.34 14.78 -13.69
CA ALA A 18 -12.55 14.56 -12.27
C ALA A 18 -11.26 14.16 -11.54
N THR A 19 -10.11 14.70 -11.97
CA THR A 19 -8.79 14.36 -11.42
C THR A 19 -8.71 14.52 -9.89
N ASP A 20 -9.36 15.53 -9.31
CA ASP A 20 -9.39 15.72 -7.85
C ASP A 20 -10.14 14.58 -7.13
N LEU A 21 -11.22 14.07 -7.74
CA LEU A 21 -11.95 12.92 -7.20
C LEU A 21 -11.09 11.65 -7.28
N VAL A 22 -10.32 11.48 -8.35
CA VAL A 22 -9.39 10.34 -8.50
C VAL A 22 -8.41 10.28 -7.33
N LEU A 23 -7.85 11.42 -6.93
CA LEU A 23 -6.95 11.52 -5.78
C LEU A 23 -7.63 11.16 -4.47
N ILE A 24 -8.75 11.83 -4.19
CA ILE A 24 -9.48 11.65 -2.94
C ILE A 24 -9.88 10.18 -2.81
N TYR A 25 -10.50 9.61 -3.84
CA TYR A 25 -10.97 8.24 -3.80
C TYR A 25 -9.83 7.23 -3.79
N GLY A 26 -8.74 7.46 -4.51
CA GLY A 26 -7.65 6.50 -4.47
C GLY A 26 -6.98 6.45 -3.08
N PHE A 27 -6.72 7.60 -2.44
CA PHE A 27 -6.13 7.60 -1.08
C PHE A 27 -7.12 7.04 -0.07
N ALA A 28 -8.40 7.39 -0.21
CA ALA A 28 -9.47 6.80 0.58
C ALA A 28 -9.51 5.27 0.43
N ILE A 29 -9.41 4.73 -0.79
CA ILE A 29 -9.39 3.28 -1.02
C ILE A 29 -8.23 2.62 -0.28
N ILE A 30 -7.03 3.21 -0.31
CA ILE A 30 -5.88 2.65 0.41
C ILE A 30 -6.12 2.68 1.93
N ILE A 31 -6.56 3.82 2.47
CA ILE A 31 -6.81 4.00 3.91
C ILE A 31 -7.93 3.09 4.40
N PHE A 32 -9.08 3.12 3.74
CA PHE A 32 -10.22 2.26 4.08
C PHE A 32 -9.90 0.79 3.83
N GLY A 33 -9.05 0.46 2.85
CA GLY A 33 -8.51 -0.88 2.66
C GLY A 33 -7.73 -1.34 3.89
N ILE A 34 -6.81 -0.51 4.39
CA ILE A 34 -6.04 -0.81 5.62
C ILE A 34 -6.97 -1.00 6.82
N LEU A 35 -7.93 -0.10 7.02
CA LEU A 35 -8.90 -0.19 8.11
C LEU A 35 -9.77 -1.46 7.98
N GLY A 36 -10.32 -1.71 6.80
CA GLY A 36 -11.16 -2.87 6.51
C GLY A 36 -10.42 -4.19 6.73
N PHE A 37 -9.20 -4.32 6.21
CA PHE A 37 -8.37 -5.52 6.44
C PHE A 37 -7.96 -5.68 7.90
N THR A 38 -7.77 -4.59 8.65
CA THR A 38 -7.49 -4.64 10.09
C THR A 38 -8.69 -5.20 10.87
N ILE A 39 -9.91 -4.74 10.54
CA ILE A 39 -11.15 -5.26 11.12
C ILE A 39 -11.33 -6.74 10.76
N ILE A 40 -11.13 -7.11 9.49
CA ILE A 40 -11.20 -8.50 9.03
C ILE A 40 -10.19 -9.36 9.80
N ALA A 41 -8.94 -8.91 9.97
CA ALA A 41 -7.93 -9.61 10.75
C ALA A 41 -8.37 -9.83 12.19
N ALA A 42 -8.99 -8.83 12.83
CA ALA A 42 -9.49 -8.93 14.20
C ALA A 42 -10.60 -9.98 14.32
N ILE A 43 -11.51 -10.04 13.35
CA ILE A 43 -12.59 -11.06 13.31
C ILE A 43 -11.99 -12.46 13.09
N LEU A 44 -11.11 -12.62 12.09
CA LEU A 44 -10.46 -13.90 11.79
C LEU A 44 -9.61 -14.42 12.94
N ARG A 45 -9.02 -13.52 13.74
CA ARG A 45 -8.22 -13.89 14.91
C ARG A 45 -9.11 -14.55 15.98
N LYS A 46 -10.33 -14.04 16.19
CA LYS A 46 -11.30 -14.64 17.12
C LYS A 46 -11.75 -16.02 16.66
N MET A 47 -11.73 -16.29 15.35
CA MET A 47 -12.09 -17.57 14.77
C MET A 47 -10.91 -18.56 14.68
N GLY A 48 -9.69 -18.17 15.08
CA GLY A 48 -8.51 -19.03 15.05
C GLY A 48 -7.79 -19.13 13.70
N PHE A 49 -8.15 -18.32 12.69
CA PHE A 49 -7.55 -18.34 11.35
C PHE A 49 -6.19 -17.63 11.28
N THR A 50 -5.26 -17.97 12.18
CA THR A 50 -3.96 -17.32 12.31
C THR A 50 -3.08 -17.45 11.05
N ALA A 51 -3.19 -18.56 10.32
CA ALA A 51 -2.46 -18.76 9.07
C ALA A 51 -2.88 -17.76 7.98
N ILE A 52 -4.18 -17.55 7.79
CA ILE A 52 -4.71 -16.60 6.81
C ILE A 52 -4.23 -15.18 7.14
N ILE A 53 -4.27 -14.83 8.43
CA ILE A 53 -3.77 -13.53 8.87
C ILE A 53 -2.28 -13.37 8.54
N SER A 54 -1.46 -14.35 8.91
CA SER A 54 0.01 -14.28 8.76
C SER A 54 0.50 -14.32 7.31
N TYR A 55 -0.19 -15.05 6.42
CA TYR A 55 0.25 -15.27 5.04
C TYR A 55 -0.48 -14.43 4.00
N PHE A 56 -1.67 -13.90 4.31
CA PHE A 56 -2.44 -13.09 3.37
C PHE A 56 -2.71 -11.68 3.92
N ILE A 57 -3.35 -11.56 5.09
CA ILE A 57 -3.80 -10.25 5.57
C ILE A 57 -2.63 -9.34 5.99
N SER A 58 -1.70 -9.83 6.79
CA SER A 58 -0.55 -9.03 7.25
C SER A 58 0.35 -8.58 6.09
N PRO A 59 0.69 -9.44 5.10
CA PRO A 59 1.39 -8.99 3.90
C PRO A 59 0.61 -7.94 3.09
N LEU A 60 -0.71 -8.11 2.92
CA LEU A 60 -1.55 -7.12 2.24
C LEU A 60 -1.58 -5.78 2.98
N LEU A 61 -1.70 -5.78 4.31
CA LEU A 61 -1.64 -4.57 5.13
C LEU A 61 -0.29 -3.87 4.99
N LEU A 62 0.82 -4.62 5.00
CA LEU A 62 2.15 -4.07 4.75
C LEU A 62 2.26 -3.46 3.34
N CYS A 63 1.77 -4.18 2.33
CA CYS A 63 1.73 -3.70 0.95
C CYS A 63 0.97 -2.37 0.87
N LEU A 64 -0.26 -2.31 1.39
CA LEU A 64 -1.09 -1.09 1.37
C LEU A 64 -0.42 0.07 2.12
N GLY A 65 0.21 -0.20 3.27
CA GLY A 65 0.96 0.83 4.02
C GLY A 65 2.15 1.38 3.23
N LEU A 66 2.92 0.50 2.57
CA LEU A 66 4.04 0.92 1.72
C LEU A 66 3.56 1.65 0.46
N THR A 67 2.49 1.18 -0.18
CA THR A 67 1.85 1.87 -1.31
C THR A 67 1.39 3.26 -0.90
N LEU A 68 0.77 3.42 0.26
CA LEU A 68 0.36 4.72 0.79
C LEU A 68 1.56 5.67 0.87
N LEU A 69 2.65 5.24 1.51
CA LEU A 69 3.86 6.05 1.66
C LEU A 69 4.50 6.42 0.31
N LEU A 70 4.63 5.46 -0.59
CA LEU A 70 5.28 5.65 -1.88
C LEU A 70 4.44 6.46 -2.86
N SER A 71 3.12 6.37 -2.79
CA SER A 71 2.19 7.08 -3.69
C SER A 71 2.20 8.60 -3.51
N VAL A 72 2.65 9.11 -2.37
CA VAL A 72 2.75 10.56 -2.10
C VAL A 72 3.74 11.24 -3.05
N LEU A 73 4.92 10.63 -3.27
CA LEU A 73 5.97 11.22 -4.11
C LEU A 73 5.54 11.46 -5.58
N PRO A 74 5.07 10.46 -6.33
CA PRO A 74 4.62 10.66 -7.70
C PRO A 74 3.41 11.58 -7.76
N THR A 75 2.53 11.55 -6.76
CA THR A 75 1.40 12.49 -6.68
C THR A 75 1.86 13.93 -6.62
N ILE A 76 2.83 14.24 -5.74
CA ILE A 76 3.43 15.59 -5.66
C ILE A 76 4.13 15.94 -6.97
N LEU A 77 4.91 15.02 -7.55
CA LEU A 77 5.61 15.26 -8.81
C LEU A 77 4.66 15.59 -9.96
N PHE A 78 3.56 14.84 -10.11
CA PHE A 78 2.55 15.14 -11.13
C PHE A 78 1.93 16.52 -10.91
N TYR A 79 1.63 16.91 -9.66
CA TYR A 79 1.03 18.21 -9.36
C TYR A 79 1.99 19.40 -9.47
N VAL A 80 3.28 19.20 -9.22
CA VAL A 80 4.28 20.29 -9.23
C VAL A 80 4.90 20.46 -10.61
N VAL A 81 5.10 19.37 -11.36
CA VAL A 81 5.86 19.38 -12.62
C VAL A 81 4.96 19.41 -13.85
N ALA A 82 3.76 18.80 -13.82
CA ALA A 82 2.87 18.78 -14.96
C ALA A 82 1.95 20.02 -14.96
N SER A 83 1.89 20.73 -16.09
CA SER A 83 0.97 21.86 -16.26
C SER A 83 -0.50 21.43 -16.30
N ASP A 84 -0.76 20.18 -16.72
CA ASP A 84 -2.08 19.53 -16.71
C ASP A 84 -1.96 18.13 -16.10
N VAL A 85 -2.56 17.92 -14.93
CA VAL A 85 -2.54 16.62 -14.26
C VAL A 85 -3.59 15.71 -14.90
N SER A 86 -3.14 14.64 -15.55
CA SER A 86 -4.03 13.59 -16.03
C SER A 86 -4.39 12.60 -14.92
N GLY A 87 -5.66 12.55 -14.55
CA GLY A 87 -6.19 11.55 -13.61
C GLY A 87 -5.94 10.11 -14.07
N VAL A 88 -5.95 9.86 -15.38
CA VAL A 88 -5.60 8.54 -15.96
C VAL A 88 -4.16 8.15 -15.65
N GLN A 89 -3.22 9.08 -15.82
CA GLN A 89 -1.81 8.83 -15.51
C GLN A 89 -1.58 8.60 -14.01
N LEU A 90 -2.30 9.32 -13.15
CA LEU A 90 -2.29 9.08 -11.71
C LEU A 90 -2.75 7.66 -11.36
N ILE A 91 -3.87 7.20 -11.92
CA ILE A 91 -4.39 5.84 -11.71
C ILE A 91 -3.35 4.80 -12.13
N TYR A 92 -2.76 4.94 -13.32
CA TYR A 92 -1.72 4.01 -13.78
C TYR A 92 -0.49 4.00 -12.88
N SER A 93 -0.05 5.18 -12.43
CA SER A 93 1.06 5.30 -11.48
C SER A 93 0.76 4.54 -10.19
N TRP A 94 -0.43 4.74 -9.63
CA TRP A 94 -0.81 4.13 -8.35
C TRP A 94 -1.01 2.63 -8.44
N ILE A 95 -1.62 2.13 -9.53
CA ILE A 95 -1.72 0.69 -9.80
C ILE A 95 -0.32 0.08 -9.93
N THR A 96 0.60 0.76 -10.62
CA THR A 96 1.97 0.28 -10.80
C THR A 96 2.71 0.21 -9.46
N ILE A 97 2.58 1.22 -8.60
CA ILE A 97 3.18 1.23 -7.26
C ILE A 97 2.57 0.11 -6.41
N PHE A 98 1.24 -0.04 -6.42
CA PHE A 98 0.58 -1.11 -5.68
C PHE A 98 1.07 -2.48 -6.10
N LEU A 99 1.11 -2.78 -7.41
CA LEU A 99 1.61 -4.04 -7.93
C LEU A 99 3.09 -4.25 -7.60
N GLY A 100 3.92 -3.22 -7.74
CA GLY A 100 5.33 -3.27 -7.37
C GLY A 100 5.52 -3.62 -5.89
N MET A 101 4.77 -2.98 -4.99
CA MET A 101 4.80 -3.29 -3.56
C MET A 101 4.24 -4.66 -3.24
N LEU A 102 3.20 -5.11 -3.96
CA LEU A 102 2.62 -6.43 -3.78
C LEU A 102 3.65 -7.51 -4.12
N PHE A 103 4.29 -7.41 -5.28
CA PHE A 103 5.35 -8.34 -5.67
C PHE A 103 6.54 -8.28 -4.72
N PHE A 104 6.97 -7.07 -4.35
CA PHE A 104 8.07 -6.90 -3.39
C PHE A 104 7.77 -7.61 -2.06
N VAL A 105 6.59 -7.39 -1.48
CA VAL A 105 6.21 -7.98 -0.19
C VAL A 105 6.05 -9.50 -0.31
N VAL A 106 5.41 -10.00 -1.37
CA VAL A 106 5.19 -11.44 -1.55
C VAL A 106 6.50 -12.18 -1.74
N PHE A 107 7.38 -11.72 -2.63
CA PHE A 107 8.66 -12.40 -2.89
C PHE A 107 9.64 -12.29 -1.70
N ASN A 108 9.56 -11.21 -0.93
CA ASN A 108 10.46 -11.00 0.22
C ASN A 108 9.80 -11.34 1.56
N LEU A 109 8.65 -12.01 1.57
CA LEU A 109 7.87 -12.22 2.79
C LEU A 109 8.66 -12.96 3.88
N SER A 110 9.45 -13.96 3.50
CA SER A 110 10.28 -14.73 4.43
C SER A 110 11.36 -13.87 5.08
N THR A 111 12.03 -13.03 4.29
CA THR A 111 13.05 -12.07 4.74
C THR A 111 12.44 -11.01 5.65
N ILE A 112 11.31 -10.42 5.26
CA ILE A 112 10.58 -9.43 6.05
C ILE A 112 10.20 -10.01 7.41
N LYS A 113 9.64 -11.24 7.45
CA LYS A 113 9.29 -11.92 8.70
C LYS A 113 10.51 -12.14 9.61
N LYS A 114 11.66 -12.51 9.05
CA LYS A 114 12.91 -12.67 9.82
C LYS A 114 13.37 -11.33 10.41
N PHE A 115 13.43 -10.30 9.58
CA PHE A 115 13.84 -8.96 9.99
C PHE A 115 12.96 -8.40 11.12
N VAL A 116 11.64 -8.50 10.98
CA VAL A 116 10.69 -8.04 12.01
C VAL A 116 10.87 -8.82 13.32
N LYS A 117 11.11 -10.14 13.24
CA LYS A 117 11.35 -10.98 14.43
C LYS A 117 12.67 -10.62 15.13
N GLU A 118 13.71 -10.34 14.37
CA GLU A 118 15.02 -9.93 14.92
C GLU A 118 14.97 -8.54 15.56
N PHE A 119 14.27 -7.59 14.94
CA PHE A 119 14.02 -6.27 15.52
C PHE A 119 13.31 -6.36 16.87
N GLY A 120 12.28 -7.21 16.99
CA GLY A 120 11.57 -7.41 18.26
C GLY A 120 12.45 -7.99 19.38
N LYS A 121 13.39 -8.89 19.04
CA LYS A 121 14.33 -9.43 20.03
C LYS A 121 15.31 -8.39 20.55
N MET A 122 15.79 -7.50 19.67
CA MET A 122 16.68 -6.42 20.07
C MET A 122 15.99 -5.45 21.03
N SER A 123 14.71 -5.11 20.79
CA SER A 123 13.96 -4.24 21.70
C SER A 123 13.76 -4.87 23.08
N GLU A 124 13.45 -6.17 23.16
CA GLU A 124 13.32 -6.87 24.44
C GLU A 124 14.64 -6.89 25.22
N GLN A 125 15.76 -7.22 24.56
CA GLN A 125 17.08 -7.22 25.21
C GLN A 125 17.50 -5.85 25.72
N GLN A 126 17.14 -4.77 25.02
CA GLN A 126 17.37 -3.40 25.48
C GLN A 126 16.50 -3.06 26.70
N GLU A 127 15.25 -3.50 26.73
CA GLU A 127 14.36 -3.31 27.87
C GLU A 127 14.86 -4.05 29.12
N PHE A 128 15.29 -5.32 28.98
CA PHE A 128 15.89 -6.08 30.08
C PHE A 128 17.18 -5.44 30.61
N ARG A 129 18.02 -4.87 29.73
CA ARG A 129 19.25 -4.18 30.14
C ARG A 129 18.98 -2.89 30.91
N ASN A 130 17.91 -2.17 30.58
CA ASN A 130 17.51 -0.95 31.28
C ASN A 130 16.83 -1.20 32.63
N ARG A 131 16.20 -2.37 32.84
CA ARG A 131 15.62 -2.75 34.13
C ARG A 131 16.63 -3.26 35.16
N ASN A 132 17.83 -3.67 34.72
CA ASN A 132 18.91 -4.19 35.57
C ASN A 132 19.97 -3.13 35.94
N ARG A 133 19.71 -1.85 35.67
CA ARG A 133 20.50 -0.69 36.12
C ARG A 133 19.66 0.13 37.07
#